data_AF-A0A9Q5HR49-F1
#
_entry.id   AF-A0A9Q5HR49-F1
#
_cell.length_a   1.000
_cell.length_b   1.000
_cell.length_c   1.000
_cell.angle_alpha   90.00
_cell.angle_beta   90.00
_cell.angle_gamma   90.00
#
_symmetry.space_group_name_H-M   'P 1'
#
loop_
_entity.id
_entity.type
_entity.pdbx_description
1 polymer ?
#
loop_
_entity_poly.entity_id
_entity_poly.type
_entity_poly.pdbx_seq_one_letter_code
_entity_poly.pdbx_strand_id
1 'polypeptide(L)'
;MSGEELVLLWRFPPPQEGRDMRTFNVYLELGSTHEPLHLYKFLTITGISESATTFERWNISARRWEIAGEVHWANNFSGQVQFGIHIVSDYLGFQSSRSRLTDSTSPVLRKCVDSRGQTVAAWTQETLELRVAPSAEDILDRLVVTCLIHLWFRAHGYW
;
A
#
# COMPACT_ATOMS: atom_id res chain seq x y z
N MET A 1 -5.37 16.88 17.09
CA MET A 1 -6.43 15.88 17.34
C MET A 1 -5.75 14.68 17.96
N SER A 2 -6.24 14.13 19.08
CA SER A 2 -5.72 12.86 19.61
C SER A 2 -6.09 11.80 18.59
N GLY A 3 -5.16 11.53 17.67
CA GLY A 3 -5.47 10.76 16.48
C GLY A 3 -5.80 9.34 16.86
N GLU A 4 -6.97 8.89 16.45
CA GLU A 4 -7.29 7.48 16.49
C GLU A 4 -6.45 6.76 15.42
N GLU A 5 -6.08 5.52 15.71
CA GLU A 5 -5.39 4.67 14.75
C GLU A 5 -6.26 4.48 13.51
N LEU A 6 -5.71 4.71 12.32
CA LEU A 6 -6.43 4.54 11.07
C LEU A 6 -6.45 3.05 10.72
N VAL A 7 -7.62 2.49 10.44
CA VAL A 7 -7.75 1.11 9.98
C VAL A 7 -8.16 1.11 8.51
N LEU A 8 -7.27 0.59 7.66
CA LEU A 8 -7.47 0.50 6.22
C LEU A 8 -7.78 -0.94 5.81
N LEU A 9 -8.92 -1.15 5.18
CA LEU A 9 -9.43 -2.44 4.72
C LEU A 9 -9.15 -2.62 3.23
N TRP A 10 -8.43 -3.67 2.85
CA TRP A 10 -8.14 -3.98 1.45
C TRP A 10 -9.22 -4.89 0.89
N ARG A 11 -9.84 -4.47 -0.21
CA ARG A 11 -10.86 -5.25 -0.90
C ARG A 11 -10.44 -5.51 -2.34
N PHE A 12 -10.19 -6.77 -2.62
CA PHE A 12 -9.97 -7.25 -3.98
C PHE A 12 -11.33 -7.46 -4.65
N PRO A 13 -11.46 -7.13 -5.95
CA PRO A 13 -12.65 -7.49 -6.69
C PRO A 13 -12.82 -9.02 -6.70
N PRO A 14 -14.04 -9.54 -6.94
CA PRO A 14 -14.28 -10.96 -7.06
C PRO A 14 -13.30 -11.59 -8.05
N PRO A 15 -12.78 -12.81 -7.77
CA PRO A 15 -11.86 -13.48 -8.66
C PRO A 15 -12.55 -13.72 -10.02
N GLN A 16 -12.09 -13.00 -11.03
CA GLN A 16 -12.39 -13.23 -12.43
C GLN A 16 -11.07 -13.63 -13.09
N GLU A 17 -11.12 -14.60 -14.00
CA GLU A 17 -9.91 -15.08 -14.70
C GLU A 17 -9.14 -13.89 -15.31
N GLY A 18 -7.83 -13.84 -15.04
CA GLY A 18 -6.93 -12.84 -15.63
C GLY A 18 -6.91 -11.47 -14.95
N ARG A 19 -7.59 -11.25 -13.81
CA ARG A 19 -7.41 -10.00 -13.05
C ARG A 19 -6.13 -10.00 -12.23
N ASP A 20 -5.38 -8.91 -12.36
CA ASP A 20 -4.14 -8.68 -11.63
C ASP A 20 -4.42 -8.35 -10.15
N MET A 21 -3.74 -9.02 -9.21
CA MET A 21 -3.89 -8.76 -7.76
C MET A 21 -3.54 -7.33 -7.37
N ARG A 22 -2.77 -6.60 -8.19
CA ARG A 22 -2.45 -5.19 -8.01
C ARG A 22 -3.64 -4.27 -8.34
N THR A 23 -4.78 -4.83 -8.72
CA THR A 23 -6.05 -4.12 -8.90
C THR A 23 -6.96 -4.39 -7.70
N PHE A 24 -7.07 -3.41 -6.81
CA PHE A 24 -7.85 -3.51 -5.56
C PHE A 24 -8.26 -2.12 -5.07
N ASN A 25 -9.16 -2.09 -4.10
CA ASN A 25 -9.64 -0.87 -3.46
C ASN A 25 -9.27 -0.89 -1.99
N VAL A 26 -9.03 0.29 -1.41
CA VAL A 26 -8.76 0.45 0.02
C VAL A 26 -9.81 1.34 0.64
N TYR A 27 -10.37 0.90 1.76
CA TYR A 27 -11.42 1.59 2.50
C TYR A 27 -10.90 1.98 3.88
N LEU A 28 -11.21 3.19 4.33
CA LEU A 28 -10.98 3.62 5.70
C LEU A 28 -12.18 3.21 6.56
N GLU A 29 -11.94 2.44 7.61
CA GLU A 29 -12.96 2.12 8.61
C GLU A 29 -13.22 3.35 9.50
N LEU A 30 -14.48 3.77 9.57
CA LEU A 30 -14.93 4.94 10.35
C LEU A 30 -15.65 4.54 11.65
N GLY A 31 -15.47 3.28 12.08
CA GLY A 31 -16.17 2.66 13.20
C GLY A 31 -17.42 1.88 12.79
N SER A 32 -18.01 1.16 13.75
CA SER A 32 -19.09 0.19 13.50
C SER A 32 -20.42 0.80 13.03
N THR A 33 -20.61 2.10 13.21
CA THR A 33 -21.85 2.82 12.88
C THR A 33 -21.84 3.46 11.50
N HIS A 34 -20.69 3.50 10.83
CA HIS A 34 -20.52 4.17 9.55
C HIS A 34 -20.04 3.20 8.48
N GLU A 35 -20.52 3.38 7.25
CA GLU A 35 -19.96 2.65 6.12
C GLU A 35 -18.49 3.05 5.91
N PRO A 36 -17.60 2.08 5.61
CA PRO A 36 -16.21 2.38 5.33
C PRO A 36 -16.06 3.34 4.15
N LEU A 37 -15.25 4.39 4.33
CA LEU A 37 -14.98 5.38 3.29
C LEU A 37 -14.04 4.78 2.24
N HIS A 38 -14.49 4.72 0.98
CA HIS A 38 -13.61 4.32 -0.12
C HIS A 38 -12.51 5.38 -0.32
N LEU A 39 -11.27 5.04 0.05
CA LEU A 39 -10.17 6.00 0.13
C LEU A 39 -9.19 5.89 -1.03
N TYR A 40 -8.88 4.67 -1.48
CA TYR A 40 -7.98 4.45 -2.62
C TYR A 40 -8.56 3.47 -3.63
N LYS A 41 -8.22 3.72 -4.90
CA LYS A 41 -8.43 2.79 -6.01
C LYS A 41 -7.09 2.49 -6.65
N PHE A 42 -6.76 1.22 -6.82
CA PHE A 42 -5.61 0.76 -7.56
C PHE A 42 -6.08 0.05 -8.81
N LEU A 43 -5.56 0.47 -9.96
CA LEU A 43 -5.85 -0.15 -11.25
C LEU A 43 -4.53 -0.49 -11.93
N THR A 44 -4.38 -1.77 -12.27
CA THR A 44 -3.20 -2.23 -13.00
C THR A 44 -3.57 -2.60 -14.42
N ILE A 45 -2.82 -2.05 -15.37
CA ILE A 45 -2.89 -2.40 -16.78
C ILE A 45 -1.66 -3.27 -17.07
N THR A 46 -1.89 -4.53 -17.38
CA THR A 46 -0.85 -5.49 -17.75
C THR A 46 -0.55 -5.40 -19.24
N GLY A 47 0.68 -5.04 -19.59
CA GLY A 47 1.21 -5.12 -20.94
C GLY A 47 2.06 -6.38 -21.16
N ILE A 48 2.50 -6.57 -22.41
CA ILE A 48 3.31 -7.74 -22.81
C ILE A 48 4.73 -7.68 -22.20
N SER A 49 5.29 -6.49 -22.05
CA SER A 49 6.66 -6.27 -21.53
C SER A 49 6.70 -5.44 -20.25
N GLU A 50 5.74 -4.55 -20.05
CA GLU A 50 5.67 -3.62 -18.92
C GLU A 50 4.24 -3.59 -18.38
N SER A 51 4.10 -3.36 -17.08
CA SER A 51 2.79 -3.12 -16.48
C SER A 51 2.83 -1.85 -15.65
N ALA A 52 1.71 -1.15 -15.56
CA ALA A 52 1.60 0.07 -14.78
C ALA A 52 0.40 -0.04 -13.84
N THR A 53 0.61 0.32 -12.57
CA THR A 53 -0.45 0.44 -11.57
C THR A 53 -0.65 1.91 -11.25
N THR A 54 -1.77 2.49 -11.68
CA THR A 54 -2.16 3.83 -11.26
C THR A 54 -2.99 3.75 -10.00
N PHE A 55 -2.80 4.68 -9.06
CA PHE A 55 -3.63 4.78 -7.88
C PHE A 55 -4.22 6.17 -7.68
N GLU A 56 -5.52 6.18 -7.41
CA GLU A 56 -6.30 7.37 -7.12
C GLU A 56 -6.60 7.43 -5.62
N ARG A 57 -6.60 8.63 -5.06
CA ARG A 57 -7.01 8.90 -3.68
C ARG A 57 -8.27 9.76 -3.68
N TRP A 58 -9.20 9.45 -2.79
CA TRP A 58 -10.38 10.29 -2.57
C TRP A 58 -9.98 11.58 -1.85
N ASN A 59 -10.12 12.72 -2.52
CA ASN A 59 -9.92 14.02 -1.91
C ASN A 59 -11.21 14.46 -1.21
N ILE A 60 -11.21 14.41 0.13
CA ILE A 60 -12.38 14.76 0.95
C ILE A 60 -12.76 16.24 0.77
N SER A 61 -11.78 17.14 0.62
CA SER A 61 -12.01 18.57 0.46
C SER A 61 -12.62 18.91 -0.90
N ALA A 62 -12.10 18.32 -1.98
CA ALA A 62 -12.58 18.54 -3.34
C ALA A 62 -13.76 17.64 -3.75
N ARG A 63 -14.09 16.64 -2.93
CA ARG A 63 -15.14 15.63 -3.17
C ARG A 63 -15.01 14.93 -4.53
N ARG A 64 -13.77 14.60 -4.92
CA ARG A 64 -13.46 13.93 -6.18
C ARG A 64 -12.27 12.98 -6.02
N TRP A 65 -12.17 12.04 -6.96
CA TRP A 65 -10.99 11.19 -7.11
C TRP A 65 -9.88 11.97 -7.80
N GLU A 66 -8.66 11.85 -7.28
CA GLU A 66 -7.47 12.46 -7.85
C GLU A 66 -6.36 11.42 -7.97
N ILE A 67 -5.58 11.51 -9.05
CA ILE A 67 -4.42 10.63 -9.24
C ILE A 67 -3.38 11.00 -8.18
N ALA A 68 -3.10 10.05 -7.28
CA ALA A 68 -2.10 10.22 -6.23
C ALA A 68 -0.72 9.72 -6.69
N GLY A 69 -0.69 8.79 -7.65
CA GLY A 69 0.55 8.34 -8.25
C GLY A 69 0.41 7.13 -9.15
N GLU A 70 1.55 6.59 -9.53
CA GLU A 70 1.67 5.41 -10.37
C GLU A 70 2.90 4.56 -10.00
N VAL A 71 2.81 3.27 -10.27
CA VAL A 71 3.90 2.31 -10.14
C VAL A 71 4.15 1.72 -11.52
N HIS A 72 5.31 1.99 -12.08
CA HIS A 72 5.79 1.39 -13.33
C HIS A 72 6.56 0.13 -13.00
N TRP A 73 6.07 -1.01 -13.46
CA TRP A 73 6.70 -2.31 -13.25
C TRP A 73 7.46 -2.70 -14.51
N ALA A 74 8.78 -2.53 -14.47
CA ALA A 74 9.66 -2.88 -15.58
C ALA A 74 9.82 -4.40 -15.71
N ASN A 75 9.83 -5.12 -14.58
CA ASN A 75 9.75 -6.58 -14.51
C ASN A 75 9.25 -7.00 -13.11
N ASN A 76 9.28 -8.30 -12.80
CA ASN A 76 8.79 -8.82 -11.52
C ASN A 76 9.62 -8.37 -10.30
N PHE A 77 10.79 -7.79 -10.51
CA PHE A 77 11.76 -7.45 -9.45
C PHE A 77 12.13 -5.96 -9.42
N SER A 78 11.76 -5.20 -10.44
CA SER A 78 12.17 -3.81 -10.60
C SER A 78 11.04 -2.99 -11.18
N GLY A 79 11.03 -1.74 -10.75
CA GLY A 79 10.02 -0.78 -11.13
C GLY A 79 10.30 0.54 -10.42
N GLN A 80 9.46 1.52 -10.73
CA GLN A 80 9.58 2.88 -10.27
C GLN A 80 8.25 3.33 -9.70
N VAL A 81 8.27 4.00 -8.55
CA VAL A 81 7.07 4.56 -7.94
C VAL A 81 7.10 6.07 -8.08
N GLN A 82 6.02 6.64 -8.60
CA GLN A 82 5.82 8.07 -8.71
C GLN A 82 4.64 8.49 -7.83
N PHE A 83 4.87 9.45 -6.93
CA PHE A 83 3.85 10.08 -6.09
C PHE A 83 3.66 11.53 -6.55
N GLY A 84 2.61 11.82 -7.32
CA GLY A 84 2.41 13.12 -7.94
C GLY A 84 3.62 13.57 -8.76
N ILE A 85 4.31 14.64 -8.33
CA ILE A 85 5.54 15.16 -8.96
C ILE A 85 6.83 14.51 -8.43
N HIS A 86 6.75 13.72 -7.36
CA HIS A 86 7.91 13.08 -6.74
C HIS A 86 8.12 11.68 -7.32
N ILE A 87 9.21 11.51 -8.07
CA ILE A 87 9.62 10.20 -8.59
C ILE A 87 10.59 9.57 -7.58
N VAL A 88 10.20 8.43 -7.02
CA VAL A 88 11.07 7.59 -6.18
C VAL A 88 11.50 6.41 -7.05
N SER A 89 12.70 6.54 -7.62
CA SER A 89 13.35 5.51 -8.42
C SER A 89 14.14 4.58 -7.51
N ASP A 90 13.47 3.95 -6.55
CA ASP A 90 14.10 2.88 -5.77
C ASP A 90 13.67 1.55 -6.36
N TYR A 91 14.68 0.74 -6.70
CA TYR A 91 14.53 -0.65 -7.09
C TYR A 91 13.51 -1.31 -6.17
N LEU A 92 12.43 -1.84 -6.75
CA LEU A 92 11.39 -2.55 -6.01
C LEU A 92 11.93 -3.74 -5.17
N GLY A 93 13.20 -4.11 -5.33
CA GLY A 93 13.97 -4.78 -4.28
C GLY A 93 14.40 -3.80 -3.19
N PHE A 94 13.62 -3.73 -2.10
CA PHE A 94 14.04 -3.16 -0.81
C PHE A 94 15.29 -3.91 -0.29
N GLN A 95 16.47 -3.62 -0.83
CA GLN A 95 17.74 -3.90 -0.18
C GLN A 95 17.86 -2.93 1.00
N SER A 96 17.39 -3.38 2.16
CA SER A 96 18.10 -3.26 3.43
C SER A 96 18.68 -1.88 3.79
N SER A 97 17.99 -0.78 3.50
CA SER A 97 18.53 0.55 3.79
C SER A 97 17.52 1.40 4.56
N ARG A 98 17.65 1.32 5.89
CA ARG A 98 17.22 2.29 6.92
C ARG A 98 15.79 2.29 7.49
N SER A 99 14.93 1.34 7.15
CA SER A 99 13.89 0.92 8.12
C SER A 99 14.50 -0.21 8.95
N ARG A 100 14.83 0.05 10.23
CA ARG A 100 15.33 -0.99 11.16
C ARG A 100 14.21 -2.01 11.41
N LEU A 101 14.04 -2.95 10.49
CA LEU A 101 13.33 -4.20 10.69
C LEU A 101 14.22 -5.04 11.61
N THR A 102 13.97 -4.98 12.91
CA THR A 102 14.70 -5.81 13.87
C THR A 102 14.28 -7.28 13.72
N ASP A 103 15.26 -8.10 13.33
CA ASP A 103 15.48 -9.53 13.61
C ASP A 103 14.57 -10.09 14.74
N SER A 104 13.96 -11.26 14.70
CA SER A 104 14.23 -12.53 14.01
C SER A 104 12.95 -13.40 14.16
N THR A 105 12.65 -14.31 13.23
CA THR A 105 11.61 -15.38 13.36
C THR A 105 10.11 -15.08 13.10
N SER A 106 9.70 -13.98 12.42
CA SER A 106 8.26 -13.72 12.15
C SER A 106 8.00 -13.17 10.74
N PRO A 107 6.92 -13.60 10.04
CA PRO A 107 6.65 -13.25 8.65
C PRO A 107 6.57 -11.73 8.44
N VAL A 108 7.33 -11.26 7.45
CA VAL A 108 8.04 -9.97 7.34
C VAL A 108 7.16 -8.74 7.00
N LEU A 109 5.84 -8.83 7.15
CA LEU A 109 4.92 -7.71 6.88
C LEU A 109 4.24 -7.15 8.13
N ARG A 110 4.46 -7.74 9.32
CA ARG A 110 3.61 -7.44 10.48
C ARG A 110 3.72 -6.00 10.98
N LYS A 111 4.88 -5.31 10.87
CA LYS A 111 5.10 -3.98 11.46
C LYS A 111 6.12 -3.13 10.68
N CYS A 112 5.73 -1.91 10.31
CA CYS A 112 6.63 -0.82 9.91
C CYS A 112 6.94 0.03 11.14
N VAL A 113 8.21 0.44 11.31
CA VAL A 113 8.65 1.24 12.46
C VAL A 113 9.31 2.54 12.03
N ASP A 114 9.20 3.57 12.87
CA ASP A 114 9.88 4.85 12.68
C ASP A 114 11.37 4.79 13.12
N SER A 115 12.07 5.93 12.99
CA SER A 115 13.47 6.08 13.42
C SER A 115 13.71 5.86 14.92
N ARG A 116 12.64 5.91 15.74
CA ARG A 116 12.64 5.71 17.19
C ARG A 116 12.22 4.28 17.59
N GLY A 117 11.90 3.42 16.61
CA GLY A 117 11.45 2.05 16.82
C GLY A 117 9.96 1.92 17.17
N GLN A 118 9.17 2.98 17.05
CA GLN A 118 7.72 2.94 17.26
C GLN A 118 7.03 2.37 16.03
N THR A 119 6.03 1.50 16.22
CA THR A 119 5.26 0.94 15.11
C THR A 119 4.36 2.01 14.50
N VAL A 120 4.57 2.32 13.22
CA VAL A 120 3.80 3.30 12.44
C VAL A 120 2.74 2.67 11.54
N ALA A 121 2.93 1.41 11.15
CA ALA A 121 1.92 0.66 10.42
C ALA A 121 2.04 -0.84 10.73
N ALA A 122 0.93 -1.57 10.70
CA ALA A 122 0.90 -3.01 10.91
C ALA A 122 -0.09 -3.67 9.96
N TRP A 123 0.37 -4.69 9.22
CA TRP A 123 -0.46 -5.47 8.30
C TRP A 123 -0.92 -6.79 8.93
N THR A 124 -2.21 -7.07 8.81
CA THR A 124 -2.85 -8.33 9.19
C THR A 124 -3.32 -9.06 7.94
N GLN A 125 -2.74 -10.23 7.66
CA GLN A 125 -3.01 -10.98 6.42
C GLN A 125 -4.40 -11.63 6.43
N GLU A 126 -4.85 -12.10 7.59
CA GLU A 126 -6.09 -12.85 7.77
C GLU A 126 -7.32 -11.98 7.47
N THR A 127 -7.25 -10.71 7.85
CA THR A 127 -8.33 -9.74 7.69
C THR A 127 -8.10 -8.78 6.51
N LEU A 128 -6.91 -8.79 5.90
CA LEU A 128 -6.48 -7.85 4.85
C LEU A 128 -6.56 -6.38 5.33
N GLU A 129 -6.03 -6.14 6.52
CA GLU A 129 -6.12 -4.86 7.22
C GLU A 129 -4.74 -4.24 7.44
N LEU A 130 -4.62 -2.95 7.14
CA LEU A 130 -3.46 -2.13 7.46
C LEU A 130 -3.84 -1.13 8.54
N ARG A 131 -3.30 -1.29 9.76
CA ARG A 131 -3.50 -0.37 10.88
C ARG A 131 -2.36 0.64 10.87
N VAL A 132 -2.66 1.93 10.85
CA VAL A 132 -1.68 3.02 10.68
C VAL A 132 -1.77 3.97 11.86
N ALA A 133 -0.61 4.28 12.45
CA ALA A 133 -0.52 5.23 13.53
C ALA A 133 -0.85 6.66 13.02
N PRO A 134 -1.47 7.51 13.83
CA PRO A 134 -1.88 8.85 13.40
C PRO A 134 -0.69 9.75 13.04
N SER A 135 0.48 9.47 13.62
CA SER A 135 1.73 10.16 13.31
C SER A 135 2.26 9.91 11.90
N ALA A 136 1.68 8.95 11.17
CA ALA A 136 2.10 8.55 9.82
C ALA A 136 1.02 8.83 8.76
N GLU A 137 0.02 9.65 9.07
CA GLU A 137 -1.03 10.07 8.12
C GLU A 137 -0.45 10.85 6.93
N ASP A 138 0.62 11.61 7.16
CA ASP A 138 1.35 12.39 6.14
C ASP A 138 2.07 11.50 5.11
N ILE A 139 2.43 10.28 5.49
CA ILE A 139 3.08 9.28 4.62
C ILE A 139 2.16 8.13 4.22
N LEU A 140 0.83 8.30 4.38
CA LEU A 140 -0.14 7.24 4.15
C LEU A 140 -0.04 6.62 2.75
N ASP A 141 0.11 7.45 1.72
CA ASP A 141 0.22 6.99 0.32
C ASP A 141 1.43 6.07 0.15
N ARG A 142 2.56 6.41 0.79
CA ARG A 142 3.78 5.59 0.76
C ARG A 142 3.59 4.27 1.49
N LEU A 143 2.91 4.27 2.63
CA LEU A 143 2.63 3.05 3.39
C LEU A 143 1.74 2.08 2.61
N VAL A 144 0.67 2.58 1.99
CA VAL A 144 -0.24 1.74 1.18
C VAL A 144 0.48 1.14 -0.02
N VAL A 145 1.25 1.95 -0.77
CA VAL A 145 2.02 1.46 -1.93
C VAL A 145 3.13 0.48 -1.51
N THR A 146 3.82 0.74 -0.40
CA THR A 146 4.85 -0.20 0.12
C THR A 146 4.21 -1.53 0.51
N CYS A 147 3.05 -1.50 1.16
CA CYS A 147 2.30 -2.71 1.49
C CYS A 147 1.89 -3.49 0.23
N LEU A 148 1.46 -2.80 -0.83
CA LEU A 148 1.14 -3.42 -2.13
C LEU A 148 2.35 -4.16 -2.70
N ILE A 149 3.49 -3.48 -2.75
CA ILE A 149 4.73 -4.04 -3.28
C ILE A 149 5.09 -5.30 -2.49
N HIS A 150 5.08 -5.25 -1.16
CA HIS A 150 5.39 -6.43 -0.35
C HIS A 150 4.40 -7.59 -0.55
N LEU A 151 3.10 -7.31 -0.67
CA LEU A 151 2.09 -8.33 -0.95
C LEU A 151 2.31 -8.97 -2.32
N TRP A 152 2.65 -8.17 -3.33
CA TRP A 152 2.99 -8.66 -4.67
C TRP A 152 4.19 -9.61 -4.64
N PHE A 153 5.29 -9.19 -4.00
CA PHE A 153 6.49 -10.00 -3.90
C PHE A 153 6.23 -11.32 -3.15
N ARG A 154 5.44 -11.28 -2.07
CA ARG A 154 5.05 -12.48 -1.32
C ARG A 154 4.20 -13.44 -2.16
N ALA A 155 3.25 -12.92 -2.93
CA ALA A 155 2.39 -13.75 -3.77
C ALA A 155 3.16 -14.51 -4.87
N HIS A 156 4.31 -13.98 -5.30
CA HIS A 156 5.18 -14.59 -6.30
C HIS A 156 6.28 -15.48 -5.71
N GLY A 157 6.29 -15.68 -4.38
CA GLY A 157 7.26 -16.56 -3.71
C GLY A 157 8.68 -16.00 -3.69
N TYR A 158 8.85 -14.69 -3.80
CA TYR A 158 10.17 -14.06 -3.74
C TYR A 158 10.70 -13.88 -2.30
N TRP A 159 9.89 -14.21 -1.28
CA TRP A 159 10.19 -14.12 0.16
C TRP A 159 9.57 -15.26 0.94
#